data_AF-A0A9X1DFJ5-F1
#
_entry.id   AF-A0A9X1DFJ5-F1
#
_cell.length_a   1.000
_cell.length_b   1.000
_cell.length_c   1.000
_cell.angle_alpha   90.00
_cell.angle_beta   90.00
_cell.angle_gamma   90.00
#
_symmetry.space_group_name_H-M   'P 1'
#
loop_
_entity.id
_entity.type
_entity.pdbx_description
1 polymer ?
#
loop_
_entity_poly.entity_id
_entity_poly.type
_entity_poly.pdbx_seq_one_letter_code
_entity_poly.pdbx_strand_id
1 'polypeptide(L)'
;MILCPRTTSNYCGGDFAVSFASVVNSLTFLFTGDDSVQSLSVEAFLGAATLGTLTVFGDGVTGTAQLVNLAAFGDLDRIVVTGASKDPAGYGYDDFTFQLAGTIPEPSSWALMIGGFGLVGMAMRRRSARVAFS
;
A
#
# COMPACT_ATOMS: atom_id res chain seq x y z
N MET A 1 12.25 11.89 2.92
CA MET A 1 12.90 12.14 1.60
C MET A 1 11.79 12.65 0.72
N ILE A 2 11.78 13.94 0.41
CA ILE A 2 10.65 14.54 -0.28
C ILE A 2 10.60 14.14 -1.76
N LEU A 3 9.46 13.58 -2.17
CA LEU A 3 9.11 13.35 -3.57
C LEU A 3 8.61 14.66 -4.18
N CYS A 4 9.19 15.01 -5.33
CA CYS A 4 8.96 16.26 -6.05
C CYS A 4 8.81 15.98 -7.55
N PRO A 5 7.64 15.52 -8.01
CA PRO A 5 7.39 15.30 -9.42
C PRO A 5 7.39 16.64 -10.17
N ARG A 6 8.00 16.70 -11.36
CA ARG A 6 8.18 17.93 -12.14
C ARG A 6 7.46 17.83 -13.49
N THR A 7 6.84 18.92 -13.93
CA THR A 7 6.20 19.02 -15.26
C THR A 7 7.04 19.82 -16.24
N THR A 8 7.48 21.05 -15.90
CA THR A 8 8.27 21.91 -16.83
C THR A 8 9.17 22.99 -16.18
N SER A 9 9.21 23.16 -14.85
CA SER A 9 10.02 24.20 -14.17
C SER A 9 10.54 23.78 -12.78
N ASN A 10 11.36 24.62 -12.12
CA ASN A 10 12.12 24.37 -10.88
C ASN A 10 11.31 23.97 -9.62
N TYR A 11 10.01 23.73 -9.73
CA TYR A 11 9.09 23.51 -8.61
C TYR A 11 8.39 22.15 -8.72
N CYS A 12 7.86 21.66 -7.61
CA CYS A 12 7.23 20.34 -7.48
C CYS A 12 5.77 20.36 -7.96
N GLY A 13 5.53 20.58 -9.25
CA GLY A 13 4.17 20.78 -9.78
C GLY A 13 3.57 19.60 -10.54
N GLY A 14 4.23 18.44 -10.54
CA GLY A 14 3.83 17.30 -11.35
C GLY A 14 2.84 16.35 -10.69
N ASP A 15 1.89 15.88 -11.49
CA ASP A 15 1.06 14.74 -11.12
C ASP A 15 1.93 13.47 -11.08
N PHE A 16 1.57 12.53 -10.20
CA PHE A 16 2.33 11.29 -10.04
C PHE A 16 1.45 10.15 -9.58
N ALA A 17 1.98 8.93 -9.68
CA ALA A 17 1.37 7.74 -9.16
C ALA A 17 2.37 6.97 -8.28
N VAL A 18 1.86 6.37 -7.22
CA VAL A 18 2.63 5.44 -6.36
C VAL A 18 1.94 4.09 -6.44
N SER A 19 2.70 3.07 -6.82
CA SER A 19 2.25 1.68 -6.81
C SER A 19 3.04 0.89 -5.78
N PHE A 20 2.35 0.06 -5.02
CA PHE A 20 2.93 -0.84 -4.05
C PHE A 20 3.09 -2.23 -4.67
N ALA A 21 4.20 -2.91 -4.35
CA ALA A 21 4.44 -4.28 -4.82
C ALA A 21 3.51 -5.31 -4.14
N SER A 22 2.85 -4.93 -3.05
CA SER A 22 1.88 -5.73 -2.32
C SER A 22 0.77 -4.82 -1.85
N VAL A 23 -0.42 -5.38 -1.61
CA VAL A 23 -1.56 -4.62 -1.11
C VAL A 23 -1.22 -4.06 0.26
N VAL A 24 -1.58 -2.80 0.48
CA VAL A 24 -1.35 -2.06 1.73
C VAL A 24 -2.65 -1.47 2.24
N ASN A 25 -2.71 -1.12 3.52
CA ASN A 25 -3.80 -0.36 4.11
C ASN A 25 -3.28 0.70 5.09
N SER A 26 -4.21 1.49 5.62
CA SER A 26 -3.91 2.60 6.54
C SER A 26 -2.87 3.57 5.98
N LEU A 27 -2.90 3.82 4.66
CA LEU A 27 -1.93 4.68 3.99
C LEU A 27 -2.12 6.13 4.45
N THR A 28 -1.02 6.77 4.84
CA THR A 28 -0.94 8.20 5.11
C THR A 28 0.34 8.77 4.50
N PHE A 29 0.33 10.04 4.17
CA PHE A 29 1.53 10.77 3.78
C PHE A 29 1.39 12.25 4.13
N LEU A 30 2.51 12.97 4.13
CA LEU A 30 2.53 14.42 4.30
C LEU A 30 2.66 15.09 2.93
N PHE A 31 1.94 16.21 2.74
CA PHE A 31 2.23 17.13 1.65
C PHE A 31 2.54 18.52 2.18
N THR A 32 3.28 19.32 1.40
CA THR A 32 3.71 20.68 1.75
C THR A 32 3.96 21.51 0.49
N GLY A 33 4.41 22.76 0.66
CA GLY A 33 4.74 23.68 -0.43
C GLY A 33 3.56 24.51 -0.93
N ASP A 34 2.40 24.35 -0.30
CA ASP A 34 1.17 25.04 -0.62
C ASP A 34 1.24 26.55 -0.32
N ASP A 35 0.97 27.37 -1.33
CA ASP A 35 0.74 28.81 -1.22
C ASP A 35 -0.70 29.22 -1.57
N SER A 36 -1.57 28.25 -1.87
CA SER A 36 -2.91 28.46 -2.37
C SER A 36 -3.95 27.50 -1.79
N VAL A 37 -5.14 27.96 -1.40
CA VAL A 37 -6.22 27.10 -0.85
C VAL A 37 -6.88 26.16 -1.88
N GLN A 38 -6.18 25.85 -2.97
CA GLN A 38 -6.68 24.98 -4.03
C GLN A 38 -6.70 23.52 -3.60
N SER A 39 -7.54 22.74 -4.29
CA SER A 39 -7.70 21.33 -3.98
C SER A 39 -6.91 20.41 -4.90
N LEU A 40 -6.21 19.45 -4.31
CA LEU A 40 -5.58 18.31 -4.95
C LEU A 40 -6.51 17.10 -4.88
N SER A 41 -6.44 16.19 -5.86
CA SER A 41 -7.17 14.92 -5.85
C SER A 41 -6.22 13.74 -5.69
N VAL A 42 -6.57 12.83 -4.77
CA VAL A 42 -5.88 11.57 -4.56
C VAL A 42 -6.85 10.44 -4.84
N GLU A 43 -6.61 9.71 -5.92
CA GLU A 43 -7.42 8.57 -6.33
C GLU A 43 -6.75 7.28 -5.87
N ALA A 44 -7.50 6.41 -5.19
CA ALA A 44 -7.02 5.12 -4.69
C ALA A 44 -7.55 3.96 -5.53
N PHE A 45 -6.72 2.95 -5.72
CA PHE A 45 -7.00 1.78 -6.57
C PHE A 45 -6.64 0.48 -5.86
N LEU A 46 -7.38 -0.58 -6.22
CA LEU A 46 -7.05 -1.97 -5.94
C LEU A 46 -7.12 -2.75 -7.25
N GLY A 47 -5.96 -3.10 -7.81
CA GLY A 47 -5.83 -3.65 -9.15
C GLY A 47 -6.36 -2.68 -10.21
N ALA A 48 -7.36 -3.13 -10.97
CA ALA A 48 -8.03 -2.31 -11.98
C ALA A 48 -9.22 -1.51 -11.43
N ALA A 49 -9.65 -1.73 -10.18
CA ALA A 49 -10.81 -1.07 -9.60
C ALA A 49 -10.42 0.24 -8.92
N THR A 50 -11.21 1.29 -9.15
CA THR A 50 -11.13 2.56 -8.41
C THR A 50 -11.89 2.42 -7.09
N LEU A 51 -11.20 2.66 -5.97
CA LEU A 51 -11.80 2.64 -4.62
C LEU A 51 -12.53 3.96 -4.32
N GLY A 52 -11.98 5.06 -4.82
CA GLY A 52 -12.55 6.39 -4.69
C GLY A 52 -11.52 7.50 -4.83
N THR A 53 -11.99 8.73 -4.64
CA THR A 53 -11.17 9.94 -4.72
C THR A 53 -11.29 10.70 -3.41
N LEU A 54 -10.14 11.07 -2.84
CA LEU A 54 -10.04 11.99 -1.72
C LEU A 54 -9.65 13.36 -2.27
N THR A 55 -10.43 14.38 -1.93
CA THR A 55 -10.07 15.77 -2.18
C THR A 55 -9.29 16.30 -0.98
N VAL A 56 -8.09 16.80 -1.24
CA VAL A 56 -7.18 17.37 -0.24
C VAL A 56 -7.12 18.87 -0.45
N PHE A 57 -7.25 19.64 0.62
CA PHE A 57 -7.19 21.09 0.59
C PHE A 57 -5.89 21.58 1.21
N GLY A 58 -5.23 22.49 0.52
CA GLY A 58 -4.18 23.31 1.09
C GLY A 58 -4.68 24.21 2.22
N ASP A 59 -3.84 24.51 3.21
CA ASP A 59 -4.15 25.49 4.25
C ASP A 59 -3.76 26.93 3.85
N GLY A 60 -3.11 27.10 2.68
CA GLY A 60 -2.61 28.38 2.20
C GLY A 60 -1.43 28.92 3.03
N VAL A 61 -0.78 28.08 3.84
CA VAL A 61 0.39 28.46 4.64
C VAL A 61 1.62 27.76 4.10
N THR A 62 2.56 28.54 3.59
CA THR A 62 3.78 27.96 3.01
C THR A 62 4.64 27.26 4.06
N GLY A 63 5.16 26.08 3.70
CA GLY A 63 6.09 25.32 4.51
C GLY A 63 5.47 24.57 5.70
N THR A 64 4.14 24.54 5.83
CA THR A 64 3.46 23.61 6.74
C THR A 64 3.33 22.24 6.08
N ALA A 65 3.54 21.18 6.85
CA ALA A 65 3.28 19.82 6.41
C ALA A 65 1.87 19.43 6.86
N GLN A 66 1.09 18.92 5.92
CA GLN A 66 -0.30 18.56 6.13
C GLN A 66 -0.50 17.07 5.91
N LEU A 67 -1.22 16.42 6.83
CA LEU A 67 -1.45 14.97 6.79
C LEU A 67 -2.59 14.64 5.83
N VAL A 68 -2.29 13.79 4.85
CA VAL A 68 -3.30 13.13 4.02
C VAL A 68 -3.54 11.73 4.57
N ASN A 69 -4.78 11.43 4.94
CA ASN A 69 -5.17 10.14 5.49
C ASN A 69 -6.09 9.38 4.52
N LEU A 70 -5.61 8.24 4.05
CA LEU A 70 -6.31 7.36 3.11
C LEU A 70 -6.85 6.08 3.79
N ALA A 71 -6.80 5.97 5.11
CA ALA A 71 -7.23 4.78 5.84
C ALA A 71 -8.70 4.39 5.56
N ALA A 72 -9.55 5.37 5.20
CA ALA A 72 -10.94 5.13 4.83
C ALA A 72 -11.11 4.29 3.55
N PHE A 73 -10.11 4.24 2.67
CA PHE A 73 -10.15 3.41 1.46
C PHE A 73 -9.87 1.92 1.73
N GLY A 74 -9.36 1.58 2.92
CA GLY A 74 -9.01 0.21 3.26
C GLY A 74 -7.79 -0.30 2.48
N ASP A 75 -7.92 -1.48 1.90
CA ASP A 75 -6.86 -2.15 1.14
C ASP A 75 -6.71 -1.55 -0.27
N LEU A 76 -5.50 -1.11 -0.61
CA LEU A 76 -5.15 -0.51 -1.89
C LEU A 76 -3.77 -0.97 -2.37
N ASP A 77 -3.50 -0.88 -3.67
CA ASP A 77 -2.18 -1.17 -4.26
C ASP A 77 -1.59 0.00 -5.05
N ARG A 78 -2.38 1.04 -5.33
CA ARG A 78 -1.92 2.20 -6.08
C ARG A 78 -2.70 3.45 -5.70
N ILE A 79 -2.00 4.58 -5.71
CA ILE A 79 -2.60 5.90 -5.67
C ILE A 79 -2.16 6.72 -6.87
N VAL A 80 -3.03 7.63 -7.32
CA VAL A 80 -2.71 8.65 -8.32
C VAL A 80 -3.05 10.00 -7.72
N VAL A 81 -2.11 10.93 -7.80
CA VAL A 81 -2.25 12.28 -7.29
C VAL A 81 -2.28 13.24 -8.46
N THR A 82 -3.34 14.03 -8.56
CA THR A 82 -3.60 14.95 -9.67
C THR A 82 -3.98 16.35 -9.21
N GLY A 83 -3.66 17.33 -10.04
CA GLY A 83 -3.90 18.74 -9.75
C GLY A 83 -2.73 19.43 -9.07
N ALA A 84 -1.53 18.83 -9.14
CA ALA A 84 -0.35 19.37 -8.48
C ALA A 84 0.15 20.69 -9.11
N SER A 85 -0.29 20.98 -10.34
CA SER A 85 0.04 22.21 -11.08
C SER A 85 -0.83 23.41 -10.72
N LYS A 86 -1.76 23.27 -9.77
CA LYS A 86 -2.66 24.36 -9.34
C LYS A 86 -1.96 25.38 -8.43
N ASP A 87 -0.82 25.02 -7.88
CA ASP A 87 -0.01 25.85 -6.98
C ASP A 87 1.28 26.32 -7.68
N PRO A 88 1.53 27.64 -7.76
CA PRO A 88 2.76 28.19 -8.34
C PRO A 88 4.06 27.81 -7.61
N ALA A 89 4.02 27.59 -6.29
CA ALA A 89 5.16 27.13 -5.49
C ALA A 89 5.32 25.60 -5.51
N GLY A 90 4.24 24.88 -5.79
CA GLY A 90 4.19 23.45 -6.04
C GLY A 90 4.10 22.61 -4.77
N TYR A 91 3.69 21.35 -4.94
CA TYR A 91 3.50 20.40 -3.85
C TYR A 91 4.64 19.40 -3.71
N GLY A 92 5.22 19.35 -2.52
CA GLY A 92 6.14 18.29 -2.10
C GLY A 92 5.41 17.22 -1.29
N TYR A 93 5.83 15.96 -1.42
CA TYR A 93 5.20 14.81 -0.73
C TYR A 93 6.26 14.03 0.05
N ASP A 94 6.01 13.67 1.32
CA ASP A 94 6.96 12.90 2.13
C ASP A 94 6.22 11.97 3.12
N ASP A 95 6.97 11.16 3.86
CA ASP A 95 6.51 10.37 5.00
C ASP A 95 5.33 9.43 4.70
N PHE A 96 5.42 8.73 3.56
CA PHE A 96 4.49 7.65 3.22
C PHE A 96 4.58 6.53 4.25
N THR A 97 3.49 6.35 5.00
CA THR A 97 3.35 5.35 6.06
C THR A 97 2.16 4.47 5.74
N PHE A 98 2.32 3.14 5.84
CA PHE A 98 1.30 2.17 5.51
C PHE A 98 1.57 0.84 6.23
N GLN A 99 0.58 -0.04 6.24
CA GLN A 99 0.70 -1.41 6.74
C GLN A 99 0.47 -2.38 5.58
N LEU A 100 1.16 -3.52 5.59
CA LEU A 100 0.87 -4.59 4.62
C LEU A 100 -0.51 -5.18 4.90
N ALA A 101 -1.36 -5.21 3.87
CA ALA A 101 -2.68 -5.82 3.95
C ALA A 101 -2.55 -7.34 3.86
N GLY A 102 -2.63 -8.01 5.01
CA GLY A 102 -2.65 -9.46 5.13
C GLY A 102 -1.26 -10.11 5.02
N THR A 103 -0.79 -10.67 6.14
CA THR A 103 0.20 -11.73 6.12
C THR A 103 -0.41 -12.92 5.39
N ILE A 104 0.11 -13.26 4.20
CA ILE A 104 -0.21 -14.52 3.54
C ILE A 104 0.06 -15.63 4.57
N PRO A 105 -0.92 -16.45 4.99
CA PRO A 105 -0.65 -17.64 5.77
C PRO A 105 0.19 -18.55 4.87
N GLU A 106 1.49 -18.62 5.14
CA GLU A 106 2.44 -19.15 4.20
C GLU A 106 2.09 -20.58 3.72
N PRO A 107 2.36 -20.92 2.44
CA PRO A 107 2.29 -22.29 1.91
C PRO A 107 3.09 -23.32 2.72
N SER A 108 4.01 -22.87 3.58
CA SER A 108 4.79 -23.68 4.51
C SER A 108 3.91 -24.41 5.52
N SER A 109 2.79 -23.85 5.97
CA SER A 109 1.86 -24.56 6.86
C SER A 109 1.27 -25.80 6.19
N TRP A 110 0.97 -25.69 4.90
CA TRP A 110 0.43 -26.80 4.12
C TRP A 110 1.52 -27.84 3.87
N ALA A 111 2.74 -27.41 3.56
CA ALA A 111 3.88 -28.30 3.40
C ALA A 111 4.26 -29.04 4.69
N LEU A 112 4.18 -28.37 5.85
CA LEU A 112 4.44 -28.97 7.15
C LEU A 112 3.32 -29.92 7.59
N MET A 113 2.06 -29.59 7.29
CA MET A 113 0.91 -30.47 7.57
C MET A 113 0.96 -31.71 6.69
N ILE A 114 1.20 -31.55 5.38
CA ILE A 114 1.38 -32.67 4.44
C ILE A 114 2.62 -33.48 4.81
N GLY A 115 3.74 -32.83 5.13
CA GLY A 115 4.98 -33.48 5.56
C GLY A 115 4.81 -34.28 6.86
N GLY A 116 4.13 -33.71 7.86
CA GLY A 116 3.82 -34.37 9.13
C GLY A 116 2.93 -35.60 8.93
N PHE A 117 1.84 -35.49 8.17
CA PHE A 117 0.98 -36.64 7.87
C PHE A 117 1.67 -37.69 7.02
N GLY A 118 2.49 -37.27 6.05
CA GLY A 118 3.30 -38.17 5.23
C GLY A 118 4.29 -38.98 6.07
N LEU A 119 4.97 -38.34 7.02
CA LEU A 119 5.89 -39.00 7.94
C LEU A 119 5.18 -40.02 8.85
N VAL A 120 4.04 -39.65 9.42
CA VAL A 120 3.24 -40.54 10.27
C VAL A 120 2.73 -41.75 9.48
N GLY A 121 2.18 -41.53 8.28
CA GLY A 121 1.71 -42.60 7.40
C GLY A 121 2.83 -43.56 7.00
N MET A 122 4.02 -43.05 6.68
CA MET A 122 5.19 -43.86 6.37
C MET A 122 5.70 -44.65 7.57
N ALA A 123 5.68 -44.07 8.77
CA ALA A 123 6.05 -44.77 10.00
C ALA A 123 5.11 -45.96 10.28
N MET A 124 3.80 -45.80 10.05
CA MET A 124 2.82 -46.89 10.17
C MET A 124 3.05 -48.01 9.14
N ARG A 125 3.35 -47.66 7.88
CA ARG A 125 3.61 -48.67 6.81
C ARG A 125 4.88 -49.50 7.07
N ARG A 126 5.90 -48.94 7.74
CA ARG A 126 7.11 -49.69 8.12
C ARG A 126 6.85 -50.70 9.24
N ARG A 127 5.82 -50.49 10.06
CA ARG A 127 5.36 -51.45 11.08
C ARG A 127 4.35 -52.42 10.46
N SER A 128 4.82 -53.30 9.57
CA SER A 128 4.01 -54.44 9.14
C SER A 128 3.73 -55.35 10.35
N ALA A 129 2.54 -55.23 10.91
CA ALA A 129 2.07 -56.12 11.96
C ALA A 129 1.83 -57.50 11.33
N ARG A 130 2.65 -58.49 11.69
CA ARG A 130 2.38 -59.89 11.36
C ARG A 130 1.13 -60.29 12.13
N VAL A 131 0.02 -60.44 11.41
CA VAL A 131 -1.23 -60.95 11.97
C VAL A 131 -1.00 -62.43 12.29
N ALA A 132 -1.05 -62.77 13.58
CA ALA A 132 -1.07 -64.15 14.04
C ALA A 132 -2.54 -64.56 14.20
N PHE A 133 -2.97 -65.57 13.46
CA PHE A 133 -4.29 -66.17 13.59
C PHE A 133 -4.20 -67.30 14.64
N SER A 134 -5.13 -67.32 15.59
CA SER A 134 -5.29 -68.37 16.62
C SER A 134 -6.20 -69.48 16.15
#